data_AF-A0A915ILN6-F1
#
_entry.id   AF-A0A915ILN6-F1
#
_cell.length_a   1.000
_cell.length_b   1.000
_cell.length_c   1.000
_cell.angle_alpha   90.00
_cell.angle_beta   90.00
_cell.angle_gamma   90.00
#
_symmetry.space_group_name_H-M   'P 1'
#
loop_
_entity.id
_entity.type
_entity.pdbx_description
1 polymer ?
#
loop_
_entity_poly.entity_id
_entity_poly.type
_entity_poly.pdbx_seq_one_letter_code
_entity_poly.pdbx_strand_id
1 'polypeptide(L)'
;MIRRNARLRREYIYRKSVEEKQRQIQNKKDQIKKALDDNKVIPTHLQKDALELQKSVDFMDDGGEGLTTHVDDEYKWAGVKDPKIVVTTSRDPSSKLKQFAK
;
A
#
# COMPACT_ATOMS: atom_id res chain seq x y z
N MET A 1 13.50 -22.93 -5.23
CA MET A 1 13.25 -21.55 -5.71
C MET A 1 11.74 -21.24 -5.86
N ILE A 2 10.95 -22.08 -6.56
CA ILE A 2 9.49 -21.87 -6.78
C ILE A 2 8.69 -21.66 -5.47
N ARG A 3 8.93 -22.51 -4.46
CA ARG A 3 8.24 -22.41 -3.15
C ARG A 3 8.49 -21.07 -2.43
N ARG A 4 9.70 -20.50 -2.58
CA ARG A 4 10.07 -19.21 -1.97
C ARG A 4 9.27 -18.07 -2.61
N ASN A 5 9.20 -18.03 -3.94
CA ASN A 5 8.46 -16.98 -4.65
C ASN A 5 6.94 -17.07 -4.37
N ALA A 6 6.40 -18.29 -4.31
CA ALA A 6 5.00 -18.51 -3.92
C ALA A 6 4.71 -18.10 -2.47
N ARG A 7 5.69 -18.23 -1.57
CA ARG A 7 5.57 -17.73 -0.19
C ARG A 7 5.59 -16.20 -0.15
N LEU A 8 6.60 -15.58 -0.76
CA LEU A 8 6.74 -14.12 -0.81
C LEU A 8 5.51 -13.43 -1.41
N ARG A 9 4.94 -13.99 -2.48
CA ARG A 9 3.72 -13.47 -3.09
C ARG A 9 2.51 -13.53 -2.15
N ARG A 10 2.36 -14.62 -1.38
CA ARG A 10 1.28 -14.76 -0.39
C ARG A 10 1.45 -13.78 0.78
N GLU A 11 2.68 -13.65 1.28
CA GLU A 11 3.01 -12.68 2.32
C GLU A 11 2.71 -11.25 1.87
N TYR A 12 3.07 -10.90 0.64
CA TYR A 12 2.77 -9.59 0.05
C TYR A 12 1.25 -9.32 -0.03
N ILE A 13 0.46 -10.27 -0.56
CA ILE A 13 -1.00 -10.12 -0.65
C ILE A 13 -1.62 -9.95 0.76
N TYR A 14 -1.13 -10.73 1.72
CA TYR A 14 -1.59 -10.61 3.10
C TYR A 14 -1.26 -9.24 3.69
N ARG A 15 -0.01 -8.76 3.56
CA ARG A 15 0.39 -7.42 4.01
C ARG A 15 -0.47 -6.32 3.40
N LYS A 16 -0.72 -6.38 2.09
CA LYS A 16 -1.59 -5.44 1.37
C LYS A 16 -3.03 -5.43 1.92
N SER A 17 -3.57 -6.60 2.27
CA SER A 17 -4.91 -6.70 2.86
C SER A 17 -5.00 -6.12 4.28
N VAL A 18 -3.93 -6.24 5.06
CA VAL A 18 -3.83 -5.66 6.42
C VAL A 18 -3.71 -4.15 6.33
N GLU A 19 -2.87 -3.67 5.40
CA GLU A 19 -2.69 -2.25 5.14
C GLU A 19 -4.00 -1.58 4.71
N GLU A 20 -4.79 -2.19 3.82
CA GLU A 20 -6.06 -1.62 3.40
C GLU A 20 -7.02 -1.41 4.58
N LYS A 21 -7.08 -2.37 5.51
CA LYS A 21 -7.84 -2.23 6.76
C LYS A 21 -7.28 -1.11 7.64
N GLN A 22 -5.97 -1.04 7.79
CA GLN A 22 -5.31 0.03 8.55
C GLN A 22 -5.55 1.41 7.94
N ARG A 23 -5.54 1.53 6.60
CA ARG A 23 -5.84 2.77 5.88
C ARG A 23 -7.26 3.24 6.14
N GLN A 24 -8.23 2.33 6.17
CA GLN A 24 -9.61 2.67 6.52
C GLN A 24 -9.72 3.18 7.96
N ILE A 25 -9.02 2.54 8.90
CA ILE A 25 -8.96 2.98 10.30
C ILE A 25 -8.30 4.37 10.39
N GLN A 26 -7.18 4.57 9.69
CA GLN A 26 -6.46 5.83 9.67
C GLN A 26 -7.33 6.95 9.11
N ASN A 27 -8.04 6.71 8.00
CA ASN A 27 -8.97 7.69 7.43
C ASN A 27 -10.05 8.11 8.43
N LYS A 28 -10.60 7.17 9.21
CA LYS A 28 -11.56 7.49 10.28
C LYS A 28 -10.91 8.35 11.38
N LYS A 29 -9.69 8.01 11.80
CA LYS A 29 -8.92 8.78 12.78
C LYS A 29 -8.65 10.20 12.30
N ASP A 30 -8.22 10.36 11.04
CA ASP A 30 -7.95 11.67 10.45
C ASP A 30 -9.22 12.53 10.36
N GLN A 31 -10.38 11.93 10.08
CA GLN A 31 -11.66 12.62 10.11
C GLN A 31 -12.04 13.10 11.53
N ILE A 32 -11.80 12.26 12.55
CA ILE A 32 -12.03 12.65 13.94
C ILE A 32 -11.07 13.77 14.36
N LYS A 33 -9.78 13.64 14.03
CA LYS A 33 -8.75 14.67 14.30
C LYS A 33 -9.15 16.01 13.68
N LYS A 34 -9.53 16.02 12.40
CA LYS A 34 -10.03 17.22 11.71
C LYS A 34 -11.28 17.81 12.35
N ALA A 35 -12.22 16.98 12.80
CA ALA A 35 -13.43 17.47 13.47
C ALA A 35 -13.10 18.15 14.81
N LEU A 36 -12.14 17.62 15.56
CA LEU A 36 -11.64 18.21 16.80
C LEU A 36 -10.92 19.53 16.54
N ASP A 37 -10.02 19.58 15.54
CA ASP A 37 -9.28 20.79 15.16
C ASP A 37 -10.23 21.93 14.70
N ASP A 38 -11.20 21.58 13.85
CA ASP A 38 -12.21 22.52 13.33
C ASP A 38 -13.31 22.89 14.37
N ASN A 39 -13.30 22.28 15.56
CA ASN A 39 -14.37 22.37 16.57
C ASN A 39 -15.78 22.07 16.00
N LYS A 40 -15.87 21.11 15.05
CA LYS A 40 -17.13 20.66 14.45
C LYS A 40 -17.65 19.41 15.15
N VAL A 41 -18.97 19.23 15.12
CA VAL A 41 -19.61 18.02 15.68
C VAL A 41 -19.16 16.79 14.90
N ILE A 42 -18.68 15.77 15.62
CA ILE A 42 -18.28 14.48 15.03
C ILE A 42 -19.51 13.81 14.41
N PRO A 43 -19.44 13.30 13.17
CA PRO A 43 -20.54 12.59 12.52
C PRO A 43 -21.10 11.44 13.36
N THR A 44 -22.41 11.28 13.42
CA THR A 44 -23.10 10.30 14.29
C THR A 44 -22.62 8.86 14.13
N HIS A 45 -22.23 8.47 12.90
CA HIS A 45 -21.72 7.14 12.61
C HIS A 45 -20.29 6.90 13.11
N LEU A 46 -19.53 7.96 13.39
CA LEU A 46 -18.17 7.88 13.94
C LEU A 46 -18.14 8.06 15.46
N GLN A 47 -19.21 8.52 16.11
CA GLN A 47 -19.20 8.82 17.55
C GLN A 47 -18.93 7.58 18.42
N LYS A 48 -19.48 6.41 18.05
CA LYS A 48 -19.22 5.14 18.75
C LYS A 48 -17.77 4.68 18.54
N ASP A 49 -17.35 4.65 17.28
CA ASP A 49 -15.98 4.31 16.88
C ASP A 49 -14.95 5.29 17.49
N ALA A 50 -15.32 6.55 17.69
CA ALA A 50 -14.44 7.59 18.22
C ALA A 50 -14.01 7.30 19.66
N LEU A 51 -14.89 6.77 20.51
CA LEU A 51 -14.53 6.40 21.89
C LEU A 51 -13.50 5.27 21.94
N GLU A 52 -13.62 4.29 21.04
CA GLU A 52 -12.65 3.19 20.91
C GLU A 52 -11.35 3.67 20.27
N LEU A 53 -11.45 4.46 19.21
CA LEU A 53 -10.31 5.00 18.48
C LEU A 53 -9.52 5.97 19.35
N GLN A 54 -10.16 6.81 20.17
CA GLN A 54 -9.51 7.76 21.08
C GLN A 54 -8.53 7.06 22.02
N LYS A 55 -8.90 5.92 22.62
CA LYS A 55 -8.00 5.13 23.47
C LYS A 55 -6.76 4.63 22.71
N SER A 56 -6.88 4.44 21.40
CA SER A 56 -5.78 4.03 20.52
C SER A 56 -5.02 5.21 19.91
N VAL A 57 -5.50 6.45 20.03
CA VAL A 57 -4.82 7.66 19.55
C VAL A 57 -3.65 7.99 20.46
N ASP A 58 -3.78 7.77 21.78
CA ASP A 58 -2.70 8.02 22.75
C ASP A 58 -1.41 7.21 22.47
N PHE A 59 -1.54 6.09 21.75
CA PHE A 59 -0.42 5.23 21.34
C PHE A 59 0.09 5.51 19.93
N MET A 60 -0.48 6.51 19.23
CA MET A 60 -0.09 6.93 17.89
C MET A 60 0.63 8.27 17.99
N ASP A 61 1.88 8.21 18.44
CA ASP A 61 2.80 9.34 18.38
C ASP A 61 3.11 9.71 16.92
N ASP A 62 3.28 11.01 16.62
CA ASP A 62 3.59 11.55 15.28
C ASP A 62 4.93 11.01 14.73
N GLY A 63 5.76 10.40 15.59
CA GLY A 63 7.03 9.75 15.23
C GLY A 63 6.90 8.31 14.70
N GLY A 64 5.74 7.68 14.80
CA GLY A 64 5.52 6.34 14.27
C GLY A 64 5.22 6.39 12.78
N GLU A 65 6.28 6.42 11.95
CA GLU A 65 6.27 6.37 10.47
C GLU A 65 4.86 6.22 9.90
N GLY A 66 4.19 7.35 9.65
CA GLY A 66 2.83 7.36 9.10
C GLY A 66 2.75 6.43 7.91
N LEU A 67 1.66 5.63 7.82
CA LEU A 67 1.47 4.53 6.86
C LEU A 67 2.47 4.62 5.70
N THR A 68 3.60 3.91 5.82
CA THR A 68 4.64 3.91 4.78
C THR A 68 3.93 3.64 3.49
N THR A 69 3.80 4.67 2.66
CA THR A 69 2.76 4.66 1.64
C THR A 69 3.21 3.59 0.66
N HIS A 70 2.41 2.54 0.48
CA HIS A 70 2.69 1.41 -0.42
C HIS A 70 2.67 1.84 -1.91
N VAL A 71 2.92 3.11 -2.19
CA VAL A 71 3.21 3.57 -3.54
C VAL A 71 4.59 2.99 -3.85
N ASP A 72 4.59 1.84 -4.53
CA ASP A 72 5.73 1.16 -5.14
C ASP A 72 6.57 0.19 -4.28
N ASP A 73 5.95 -0.64 -3.41
CA ASP A 73 6.70 -1.69 -2.67
C ASP A 73 7.36 -2.72 -3.62
N GLU A 74 6.77 -3.03 -4.78
CA GLU A 74 7.38 -3.90 -5.79
C GLU A 74 8.69 -3.33 -6.37
N TYR A 75 8.80 -2.00 -6.40
CA TYR A 75 9.96 -1.27 -6.91
C TYR A 75 10.74 -0.56 -5.81
N LYS A 76 10.54 -0.92 -4.54
CA LYS A 76 11.20 -0.31 -3.38
C LYS A 76 12.74 -0.28 -3.49
N TRP A 77 13.31 -1.23 -4.22
CA TRP A 77 14.75 -1.36 -4.45
C TRP A 77 15.20 -0.86 -5.84
N ALA A 78 14.35 -0.10 -6.54
CA ALA A 78 14.73 0.57 -7.77
C ALA A 78 15.96 1.46 -7.53
N GLY A 79 16.92 1.44 -8.45
CA GLY A 79 18.18 2.19 -8.33
C GLY A 79 19.29 1.47 -7.58
N VAL A 80 19.03 0.37 -6.87
CA VAL A 80 20.11 -0.42 -6.21
C VAL A 80 20.81 -1.35 -7.18
N LYS A 81 20.09 -1.87 -8.19
CA LYS A 81 20.61 -2.80 -9.18
C LYS A 81 20.03 -2.52 -10.56
N ASP A 82 20.88 -2.58 -11.57
CA ASP A 82 20.44 -2.41 -12.96
C ASP A 82 19.46 -3.53 -13.37
N PRO A 83 18.29 -3.17 -13.92
CA PRO A 83 17.30 -4.14 -14.36
C PRO A 83 17.79 -4.87 -15.61
N LYS A 84 17.61 -6.21 -15.64
CA LYS A 84 17.86 -7.04 -16.82
C LYS A 84 16.53 -7.41 -17.45
N ILE A 85 16.17 -6.70 -18.53
CA ILE A 85 14.89 -6.85 -19.22
C ILE A 85 15.08 -7.74 -20.44
N VAL A 86 14.14 -8.64 -20.68
CA VAL A 86 14.11 -9.48 -21.88
C VAL A 86 12.88 -9.09 -22.70
N VAL A 87 13.09 -8.69 -23.95
CA VAL A 87 12.02 -8.43 -24.92
C VAL A 87 11.80 -9.70 -25.73
N THR A 88 10.58 -10.23 -25.75
CA THR A 88 10.22 -11.42 -26.52
C THR A 88 9.04 -11.13 -27.44
N THR A 89 9.00 -11.81 -28.58
CA THR A 89 7.86 -11.78 -29.52
C THR A 89 6.97 -13.01 -29.35
N SER A 90 5.89 -13.11 -30.14
CA SER A 90 5.08 -14.32 -30.26
C SER A 90 5.88 -15.52 -30.81
N ARG A 91 5.27 -16.71 -30.78
CA ARG A 91 5.88 -17.98 -31.22
C ARG A 91 6.32 -17.97 -32.69
N ASP A 92 5.54 -17.34 -33.57
CA ASP A 92 5.87 -17.19 -34.99
C ASP A 92 5.64 -15.73 -35.44
N PRO A 93 6.63 -14.85 -35.26
CA PRO A 93 6.47 -13.42 -35.53
C PRO A 93 6.83 -13.07 -36.98
N SER A 94 6.15 -12.07 -37.52
CA SER A 94 6.47 -11.50 -38.83
C SER A 94 7.87 -10.88 -38.85
N SER A 95 8.46 -10.75 -40.04
CA SER A 95 9.77 -10.10 -40.22
C SER A 95 9.80 -8.67 -39.68
N LYS A 96 8.72 -7.91 -39.88
CA LYS A 96 8.55 -6.56 -39.32
C LYS A 96 8.53 -6.57 -37.79
N LEU A 97 7.85 -7.54 -37.17
CA LEU A 97 7.80 -7.66 -35.71
C LEU A 97 9.16 -8.05 -35.11
N LYS A 98 9.95 -8.88 -35.80
CA LYS A 98 11.34 -9.18 -35.39
C LYS A 98 12.24 -7.95 -35.44
N GLN A 99 12.06 -7.10 -36.46
CA GLN A 99 12.80 -5.83 -36.56
C GLN A 99 12.38 -4.85 -35.46
N PHE A 100 11.08 -4.79 -35.13
CA PHE A 100 10.58 -3.95 -34.05
C PHE A 100 11.08 -4.36 -32.66
N ALA A 101 11.28 -5.66 -32.43
CA ALA A 101 11.76 -6.17 -31.15
C ALA A 101 13.28 -6.01 -30.94
N LYS A 102 14.02 -5.60 -31.99
CA LYS A 102 15.45 -5.36 -31.96
C LYS A 102 15.75 -3.90 -31.62
#